data_AF-A0A4Z0N278-F1
#
_entry.id   AF-A0A4Z0N278-F1
#
_cell.length_a   1.000
_cell.length_b   1.000
_cell.length_c   1.000
_cell.angle_alpha   90.00
_cell.angle_beta   90.00
_cell.angle_gamma   90.00
#
_symmetry.space_group_name_H-M   'P 1'
#
loop_
_entity.id
_entity.type
_entity.pdbx_description
1 polymer ?
#
loop_
_entity_poly.entity_id
_entity_poly.type
_entity_poly.pdbx_seq_one_letter_code
_entity_poly.pdbx_strand_id
1 'polypeptide(L)'
;MAFSDGLAALAKKIRDSKDSVQTEEATKNAFIMPFISNVLGYDVFDPSEVVPEFVADVGVKKGEKVDYAIFKDGQVQILIECKKIGDLLDLRYASQLFRYFAVTSARIAILTNGQQYHVYTDGDLPNRMDEKPFLIFDLLDIDRTLVPEIQKFSKESFDIESVVSAAEELKYIGGIRRIIASEVREPSEEWVRFFVNRIYEGRTTQRILDQFRPLVAKALNQYVGDQVNSRLKTALGDDAPDPNRSTELTTPPRAERPVGQAAVADAAIGADVADPDVVTTDEELEGFNIVRAIAVSEVGPERIHHRDGKTYFAILLDNNNRKPIIRLHLNGKSVKFVTTFEAGKEGTRRDIASVVDIYTVAAEHIRQVIRQYESGGALAAPPQEDEVGRSA
;
A
#
# COMPACT_ATOMS: atom_id res chain seq x y z
N MET A 1 -8.19 -27.68 19.60
CA MET A 1 -9.20 -27.65 18.51
C MET A 1 -8.50 -28.05 17.22
N ALA A 2 -9.19 -28.48 16.17
CA ALA A 2 -8.52 -28.53 14.86
C ALA A 2 -8.27 -27.09 14.38
N PHE A 3 -7.20 -26.87 13.61
CA PHE A 3 -6.82 -25.56 13.09
C PHE A 3 -7.99 -24.83 12.39
N SER A 4 -8.71 -25.58 11.54
CA SER A 4 -9.91 -25.10 10.84
C SER A 4 -11.08 -24.75 11.76
N ASP A 5 -11.23 -25.42 12.90
CA ASP A 5 -12.27 -25.08 13.89
C ASP A 5 -11.96 -23.73 14.54
N GLY A 6 -10.69 -23.48 14.86
CA GLY A 6 -10.22 -22.21 15.41
C GLY A 6 -10.48 -21.05 14.46
N LEU A 7 -10.13 -21.21 13.18
CA LEU A 7 -10.45 -20.24 12.12
C LEU A 7 -11.97 -19.98 12.03
N ALA A 8 -12.78 -21.04 11.99
CA ALA A 8 -14.24 -20.91 11.88
C ALA A 8 -14.89 -20.25 13.10
N ALA A 9 -14.41 -20.57 14.31
CA ALA A 9 -14.87 -19.97 15.56
C ALA A 9 -14.52 -18.48 15.64
N LEU A 10 -13.30 -18.10 15.24
CA LEU A 10 -12.87 -16.71 15.21
C LEU A 10 -13.61 -15.91 14.12
N ALA A 11 -13.78 -16.46 12.93
CA ALA A 11 -14.58 -15.87 11.85
C ALA A 11 -16.05 -15.66 12.25
N LYS A 12 -16.61 -16.53 13.08
CA LYS A 12 -17.93 -16.32 13.70
C LYS A 12 -17.89 -15.17 14.71
N LYS A 13 -16.91 -15.17 15.64
CA LYS A 13 -16.77 -14.11 16.65
C LYS A 13 -16.64 -12.72 16.02
N ILE A 14 -15.89 -12.58 14.92
CA ILE A 14 -15.77 -11.32 14.17
C ILE A 14 -17.13 -10.88 13.62
N ARG A 15 -17.91 -11.78 13.00
CA ARG A 15 -19.27 -11.47 12.54
C ARG A 15 -20.21 -11.07 13.68
N ASP A 16 -20.12 -11.76 14.82
CA ASP A 16 -21.01 -11.56 15.97
C ASP A 16 -20.66 -10.28 16.78
N SER A 17 -19.43 -9.76 16.72
CA SER A 17 -18.98 -8.68 17.61
C SER A 17 -18.07 -7.59 17.04
N LYS A 18 -17.77 -7.54 15.72
CA LYS A 18 -16.89 -6.48 15.18
C LYS A 18 -17.41 -5.06 15.46
N ASP A 19 -18.73 -4.84 15.37
CA ASP A 19 -19.32 -3.50 15.42
C ASP A 19 -19.34 -2.91 16.86
N SER A 20 -19.15 -3.74 17.88
CA SER A 20 -18.96 -3.31 19.28
C SER A 20 -17.49 -3.13 19.69
N VAL A 21 -16.54 -3.55 18.85
CA VAL A 21 -15.09 -3.45 19.10
C VAL A 21 -14.58 -2.12 18.53
N GLN A 22 -14.46 -1.10 19.39
CA GLN A 22 -14.27 0.29 18.94
C GLN A 22 -12.86 0.87 19.10
N THR A 23 -11.89 0.10 19.61
CA THR A 23 -10.48 0.52 19.75
C THR A 23 -9.51 -0.55 19.24
N GLU A 24 -8.26 -0.14 18.99
CA GLU A 24 -7.18 -1.07 18.65
C GLU A 24 -6.93 -2.09 19.77
N GLU A 25 -6.87 -1.65 21.03
CA GLU A 25 -6.76 -2.55 22.19
C GLU A 25 -7.94 -3.53 22.31
N ALA A 26 -9.17 -3.07 22.05
CA ALA A 26 -10.32 -3.98 21.98
C ALA A 26 -10.18 -4.97 20.81
N THR A 27 -9.55 -4.58 19.70
CA THR A 27 -9.29 -5.46 18.53
C THR A 27 -8.25 -6.53 18.87
N LYS A 28 -7.14 -6.12 19.52
CA LYS A 28 -6.10 -7.01 20.05
C LYS A 28 -6.70 -8.07 20.97
N ASN A 29 -7.50 -7.64 21.96
CA ASN A 29 -8.16 -8.53 22.91
C ASN A 29 -9.28 -9.39 22.30
N ALA A 30 -10.11 -8.83 21.41
CA ALA A 30 -11.27 -9.53 20.88
C ALA A 30 -10.91 -10.55 19.79
N PHE A 31 -9.90 -10.27 18.95
CA PHE A 31 -9.65 -11.05 17.74
C PHE A 31 -8.21 -11.54 17.58
N ILE A 32 -7.21 -10.68 17.82
CA ILE A 32 -5.80 -11.00 17.49
C ILE A 32 -5.16 -11.94 18.51
N MET A 33 -5.28 -11.70 19.82
CA MET A 33 -4.82 -12.68 20.83
C MET A 33 -5.55 -14.02 20.71
N PRO A 34 -6.89 -14.06 20.46
CA PRO A 34 -7.56 -15.31 20.12
C PRO A 34 -7.06 -16.01 18.85
N PHE A 35 -6.54 -15.29 17.85
CA PHE A 35 -5.86 -15.89 16.69
C PHE A 35 -4.53 -16.54 17.10
N ILE A 36 -3.65 -15.79 17.78
CA ILE A 36 -2.36 -16.29 18.26
C ILE A 36 -2.54 -17.54 19.15
N SER A 37 -3.49 -17.50 20.08
CA SER A 37 -3.75 -18.57 21.04
C SER A 37 -4.55 -19.75 20.48
N ASN A 38 -5.70 -19.52 19.85
CA ASN A 38 -6.64 -20.61 19.49
C ASN A 38 -6.50 -21.11 18.05
N VAL A 39 -5.79 -20.37 17.19
CA VAL A 39 -5.56 -20.73 15.78
C VAL A 39 -4.10 -21.11 15.57
N LEU A 40 -3.15 -20.26 15.99
CA LEU A 40 -1.73 -20.56 15.86
C LEU A 40 -1.18 -21.44 16.99
N GLY A 41 -1.81 -21.46 18.17
CA GLY A 41 -1.45 -22.38 19.27
C GLY A 41 -0.29 -21.92 20.16
N TYR A 42 0.14 -20.66 20.07
CA TYR A 42 1.16 -20.07 20.96
C TYR A 42 0.50 -19.58 22.26
N ASP A 43 1.13 -19.78 23.41
CA ASP A 43 0.60 -19.34 24.69
C ASP A 43 0.83 -17.83 24.89
N VAL A 44 -0.25 -17.05 24.78
CA VAL A 44 -0.25 -15.59 25.00
C VAL A 44 -0.01 -15.20 26.47
N PHE A 45 0.09 -16.16 27.39
CA PHE A 45 0.43 -15.97 28.79
C PHE A 45 1.86 -16.43 29.15
N ASP A 46 2.59 -17.06 28.23
CA ASP A 46 4.01 -17.40 28.42
C ASP A 46 4.91 -16.32 27.78
N PRO A 47 5.59 -15.47 28.58
CA PRO A 47 6.45 -14.41 28.07
C PRO A 47 7.76 -14.93 27.46
N SER A 48 8.02 -16.25 27.46
CA SER A 48 9.10 -16.87 26.68
C SER A 48 8.65 -17.33 25.28
N GLU A 49 7.34 -17.31 25.00
CA GLU A 49 6.75 -17.67 23.70
C GLU A 49 6.06 -16.49 23.01
N VAL A 50 5.28 -15.69 23.73
CA VAL A 50 4.62 -14.49 23.18
C VAL A 50 4.91 -13.27 24.06
N VAL A 51 5.63 -12.29 23.53
CA VAL A 51 5.90 -11.02 24.20
C VAL A 51 5.01 -9.93 23.63
N PRO A 52 4.01 -9.43 24.39
CA PRO A 52 3.28 -8.23 24.01
C PRO A 52 4.14 -6.98 24.22
N GLU A 53 3.85 -5.91 23.48
CA GLU A 53 4.57 -4.63 23.53
C GLU A 53 6.09 -4.74 23.35
N PHE A 54 6.52 -5.65 22.47
CA PHE A 54 7.92 -6.01 22.29
C PHE A 54 8.81 -4.83 21.88
N VAL A 55 9.98 -4.73 22.55
CA VAL A 55 11.03 -3.73 22.33
C VAL A 55 12.36 -4.43 22.02
N ALA A 56 13.11 -3.92 21.04
CA ALA A 56 14.41 -4.46 20.63
C ALA A 56 15.55 -3.50 20.97
N ASP A 57 16.54 -3.96 21.74
CA ASP A 57 17.64 -3.16 22.30
C ASP A 57 18.77 -2.82 21.29
N VAL A 58 18.42 -2.20 20.15
CA VAL A 58 19.42 -1.75 19.16
C VAL A 58 19.07 -0.40 18.53
N GLY A 59 19.40 0.70 19.24
CA GLY A 59 19.39 2.07 18.68
C GLY A 59 18.03 2.64 18.24
N VAL A 60 16.95 1.88 18.38
CA VAL A 60 15.58 2.31 18.03
C VAL A 60 15.16 3.51 18.88
N LYS A 61 14.32 4.38 18.33
CA LYS A 61 13.84 5.59 18.99
C LYS A 61 13.14 5.20 20.30
N LYS A 62 13.65 5.74 21.41
CA LYS A 62 13.30 5.32 22.78
C LYS A 62 11.79 5.44 23.04
N GLY A 63 11.09 4.31 23.13
CA GLY A 63 9.66 4.22 23.42
C GLY A 63 8.77 3.71 22.26
N GLU A 64 9.32 3.39 21.10
CA GLU A 64 8.59 2.66 20.04
C GLU A 64 8.60 1.15 20.32
N LYS A 65 7.48 0.46 20.03
CA LYS A 65 7.24 -0.98 20.29
C LYS A 65 6.51 -1.63 19.10
N VAL A 66 6.55 -2.97 19.00
CA VAL A 66 5.66 -3.79 18.16
C VAL A 66 4.64 -4.48 19.07
N ASP A 67 3.40 -4.69 18.61
CA ASP A 67 2.32 -5.15 19.50
C ASP A 67 2.53 -6.57 20.05
N TYR A 68 3.00 -7.51 19.22
CA TYR A 68 3.43 -8.83 19.68
C TYR A 68 4.68 -9.31 18.93
N ALA A 69 5.56 -10.00 19.65
CA ALA A 69 6.61 -10.84 19.08
C ALA A 69 6.41 -12.29 19.53
N ILE A 70 6.47 -13.22 18.57
CA ILE A 70 6.41 -14.66 18.83
C ILE A 70 7.83 -15.23 18.73
N PHE A 71 8.20 -15.96 19.78
CA PHE A 71 9.50 -16.59 19.95
C PHE A 71 9.43 -18.09 19.65
N LYS A 72 10.52 -18.62 19.10
CA LYS A 72 10.79 -20.06 19.03
C LYS A 72 12.27 -20.28 19.32
N ASP A 73 12.58 -21.29 20.13
CA ASP A 73 13.95 -21.67 20.52
C ASP A 73 14.80 -20.49 21.04
N GLY A 74 14.15 -19.55 21.75
CA GLY A 74 14.78 -18.34 22.31
C GLY A 74 15.00 -17.19 21.33
N GLN A 75 14.56 -17.31 20.07
CA GLN A 75 14.71 -16.30 19.03
C GLN A 75 13.34 -15.76 18.58
N VAL A 76 13.25 -14.44 18.29
CA VAL A 76 12.07 -13.87 17.64
C VAL A 76 11.95 -14.47 16.23
N GLN A 77 10.76 -14.97 15.88
CA GLN A 77 10.45 -15.51 14.55
C GLN A 77 9.42 -14.67 13.80
N ILE A 78 8.35 -14.26 14.50
CA ILE A 78 7.21 -13.53 13.93
C ILE A 78 7.01 -12.22 14.70
N LEU A 79 6.95 -11.10 13.98
CA LEU A 79 6.52 -9.80 14.50
C LEU A 79 5.07 -9.52 14.07
N ILE A 80 4.23 -8.97 14.96
CA ILE A 80 2.83 -8.67 14.67
C ILE A 80 2.51 -7.21 15.05
N GLU A 81 2.12 -6.42 14.06
CA GLU A 81 1.60 -5.06 14.20
C GLU A 81 0.07 -5.10 14.01
N CYS A 82 -0.66 -4.50 14.94
CA CYS A 82 -2.11 -4.52 14.95
C CYS A 82 -2.67 -3.15 14.52
N LYS A 83 -3.90 -3.13 14.01
CA LYS A 83 -4.70 -1.92 13.77
C LYS A 83 -6.14 -2.17 14.26
N LYS A 84 -6.98 -1.14 14.37
CA LYS A 84 -8.37 -1.32 14.82
C LYS A 84 -9.17 -2.09 13.75
N ILE A 85 -10.11 -2.93 14.18
CA ILE A 85 -11.04 -3.63 13.30
C ILE A 85 -11.75 -2.66 12.34
N GLY A 86 -11.67 -2.94 11.05
CA GLY A 86 -12.21 -2.08 9.99
C GLY A 86 -11.24 -1.04 9.42
N ASP A 87 -10.10 -0.77 10.07
CA ASP A 87 -9.04 0.07 9.49
C ASP A 87 -8.34 -0.64 8.33
N LEU A 88 -7.85 0.14 7.35
CA LEU A 88 -7.10 -0.39 6.21
C LEU A 88 -5.67 -0.81 6.62
N LEU A 89 -5.24 -1.98 6.12
CA LEU A 89 -3.91 -2.52 6.38
C LEU A 89 -2.85 -1.90 5.45
N ASP A 90 -2.42 -0.70 5.80
CA ASP A 90 -1.41 0.06 5.06
C ASP A 90 -0.04 0.02 5.76
N LEU A 91 0.98 -0.41 5.02
CA LEU A 91 2.38 -0.46 5.46
C LEU A 91 2.94 0.89 5.89
N ARG A 92 2.40 2.00 5.36
CA ARG A 92 2.78 3.37 5.75
C ARG A 92 2.55 3.62 7.24
N TYR A 93 1.55 2.97 7.83
CA TYR A 93 1.22 3.07 9.26
C TYR A 93 1.79 1.89 10.08
N ALA A 94 2.68 1.08 9.50
CA ALA A 94 3.33 -0.07 10.11
C ALA A 94 4.88 0.07 10.09
N SER A 95 5.39 1.29 10.23
CA SER A 95 6.85 1.59 10.24
C SER A 95 7.66 0.78 11.26
N GLN A 96 6.97 0.36 12.32
CA GLN A 96 7.44 -0.47 13.42
C GLN A 96 7.99 -1.80 12.88
N LEU A 97 7.21 -2.50 12.02
CA LEU A 97 7.60 -3.78 11.44
C LEU A 97 8.95 -3.67 10.70
N PHE A 98 9.07 -2.76 9.74
CA PHE A 98 10.33 -2.59 8.97
C PHE A 98 11.55 -2.37 9.86
N ARG A 99 11.42 -1.55 10.92
CA ARG A 99 12.53 -1.21 11.81
C ARG A 99 12.90 -2.34 12.74
N TYR A 100 11.91 -3.07 13.25
CA TYR A 100 12.12 -4.20 14.15
C TYR A 100 12.62 -5.44 13.42
N PHE A 101 12.09 -5.72 12.22
CA PHE A 101 12.56 -6.78 11.35
C PHE A 101 14.06 -6.61 11.05
N ALA A 102 14.51 -5.40 10.72
CA ALA A 102 15.91 -5.09 10.41
C ALA A 102 16.89 -5.15 11.61
N VAL A 103 16.41 -5.35 12.85
CA VAL A 103 17.25 -5.42 14.07
C VAL A 103 16.97 -6.64 14.95
N THR A 104 16.21 -7.63 14.46
CA THR A 104 15.88 -8.87 15.18
C THR A 104 16.16 -10.10 14.31
N SER A 105 16.01 -11.30 14.87
CA SER A 105 16.03 -12.56 14.10
C SER A 105 14.71 -12.86 13.38
N ALA A 106 13.73 -11.95 13.42
CA ALA A 106 12.42 -12.17 12.83
C ALA A 106 12.53 -12.29 11.30
N ARG A 107 12.03 -13.40 10.75
CA ARG A 107 11.94 -13.63 9.30
C ARG A 107 10.52 -13.55 8.77
N ILE A 108 9.52 -13.39 9.65
CA ILE A 108 8.11 -13.17 9.30
C ILE A 108 7.59 -11.92 10.01
N ALA A 109 6.76 -11.16 9.32
CA ALA A 109 5.98 -10.08 9.92
C ALA A 109 4.52 -10.13 9.46
N ILE A 110 3.60 -9.74 10.35
CA ILE A 110 2.16 -9.72 10.14
C ILE A 110 1.63 -8.31 10.44
N LEU A 111 0.88 -7.74 9.50
CA LEU A 111 0.04 -6.57 9.72
C LEU A 111 -1.42 -7.02 9.72
N THR A 112 -2.19 -6.71 10.77
CA THR A 112 -3.58 -7.21 10.90
C THR A 112 -4.52 -6.25 11.65
N ASN A 113 -5.81 -6.29 11.32
CA ASN A 113 -6.89 -5.62 12.03
C ASN A 113 -7.81 -6.63 12.75
N GLY A 114 -7.34 -7.86 12.97
CA GLY A 114 -8.11 -8.96 13.53
C GLY A 114 -8.98 -9.71 12.53
N GLN A 115 -9.43 -9.08 11.45
CA GLN A 115 -10.16 -9.72 10.35
C GLN A 115 -9.24 -10.05 9.16
N GLN A 116 -8.50 -9.06 8.68
CA GLN A 116 -7.57 -9.18 7.56
C GLN A 116 -6.14 -9.34 8.07
N TYR A 117 -5.33 -10.08 7.32
CA TYR A 117 -3.95 -10.39 7.65
C TYR A 117 -3.10 -10.27 6.39
N HIS A 118 -2.07 -9.41 6.44
CA HIS A 118 -1.02 -9.30 5.44
C HIS A 118 0.26 -9.87 6.03
N VAL A 119 0.86 -10.88 5.38
CA VAL A 119 2.07 -11.56 5.87
C VAL A 119 3.25 -11.30 4.95
N TYR A 120 4.38 -10.96 5.55
CA TYR A 120 5.63 -10.50 4.95
C TYR A 120 6.80 -11.36 5.39
N THR A 121 7.87 -11.40 4.59
CA THR A 121 9.12 -12.12 4.88
C THR A 121 10.32 -11.36 4.28
N ASP A 122 11.52 -11.95 4.29
CA ASP A 122 12.77 -11.37 3.76
C ASP A 122 13.23 -12.03 2.45
N GLY A 123 12.28 -12.33 1.57
CA GLY A 123 12.52 -13.06 0.32
C GLY A 123 13.27 -12.27 -0.74
N ASP A 124 13.10 -10.94 -0.82
CA ASP A 124 13.85 -10.11 -1.76
C ASP A 124 15.30 -9.84 -1.28
N LEU A 125 15.51 -9.66 0.03
CA LEU A 125 16.80 -9.34 0.65
C LEU A 125 16.87 -9.83 2.11
N PRO A 126 17.88 -10.65 2.51
CA PRO A 126 17.97 -11.18 3.87
C PRO A 126 17.96 -10.13 4.98
N ASN A 127 17.16 -10.37 6.03
CA ASN A 127 16.90 -9.46 7.15
C ASN A 127 16.25 -8.11 6.76
N ARG A 128 15.66 -7.99 5.56
CA ARG A 128 14.87 -6.84 5.14
C ARG A 128 13.48 -7.29 4.69
N MET A 129 12.46 -6.84 5.42
CA MET A 129 11.06 -7.11 5.09
C MET A 129 10.69 -6.64 3.67
N ASP A 130 10.09 -7.53 2.89
CA ASP A 130 9.52 -7.27 1.57
C ASP A 130 8.47 -6.15 1.61
N GLU A 131 8.42 -5.31 0.57
CA GLU A 131 7.42 -4.23 0.43
C GLU A 131 6.01 -4.72 0.09
N LYS A 132 5.85 -6.01 -0.23
CA LYS A 132 4.58 -6.62 -0.66
C LYS A 132 4.36 -7.90 0.14
N PRO A 133 3.15 -8.12 0.69
CA PRO A 133 2.88 -9.37 1.40
C PRO A 133 2.84 -10.53 0.40
N PHE A 134 3.41 -11.66 0.78
CA PHE A 134 3.33 -12.89 -0.01
C PHE A 134 1.98 -13.58 0.16
N LEU A 135 1.38 -13.43 1.34
CA LEU A 135 0.08 -13.98 1.70
C LEU A 135 -0.84 -12.88 2.23
N ILE A 136 -2.06 -12.83 1.70
CA ILE A 136 -3.17 -12.01 2.19
C ILE A 136 -4.37 -12.94 2.41
N PHE A 137 -5.04 -12.83 3.55
CA PHE A 137 -6.33 -13.47 3.80
C PHE A 137 -7.27 -12.60 4.64
N ASP A 138 -8.57 -12.79 4.46
CA ASP A 138 -9.64 -12.22 5.28
C ASP A 138 -10.35 -13.38 5.99
N LEU A 139 -10.44 -13.36 7.32
CA LEU A 139 -11.07 -14.43 8.10
C LEU A 139 -12.56 -14.61 7.81
N LEU A 140 -13.23 -13.63 7.18
CA LEU A 140 -14.62 -13.78 6.75
C LEU A 140 -14.77 -14.42 5.36
N ASP A 141 -13.72 -14.44 4.55
CA ASP A 141 -13.70 -14.98 3.18
C ASP A 141 -12.36 -15.66 2.84
N ILE A 142 -12.02 -16.72 3.60
CA ILE A 142 -10.77 -17.46 3.40
C ILE A 142 -10.88 -18.40 2.18
N ASP A 143 -10.08 -18.14 1.14
CA ASP A 143 -9.83 -19.11 0.07
C ASP A 143 -9.26 -20.40 0.70
N ARG A 144 -10.01 -21.50 0.60
CA ARG A 144 -9.66 -22.78 1.23
C ARG A 144 -8.28 -23.32 0.81
N THR A 145 -7.76 -22.90 -0.35
CA THR A 145 -6.41 -23.28 -0.79
C THR A 145 -5.30 -22.63 0.03
N LEU A 146 -5.58 -21.55 0.77
CA LEU A 146 -4.64 -20.87 1.65
C LEU A 146 -4.61 -21.47 3.07
N VAL A 147 -5.59 -22.27 3.48
CA VAL A 147 -5.66 -22.83 4.85
C VAL A 147 -4.40 -23.62 5.25
N PRO A 148 -3.80 -24.48 4.40
CA PRO A 148 -2.53 -25.15 4.71
C PRO A 148 -1.37 -24.16 4.89
N GLU A 149 -1.37 -23.05 4.14
CA GLU A 149 -0.33 -22.02 4.20
C GLU A 149 -0.44 -21.19 5.48
N ILE A 150 -1.67 -20.85 5.91
CA ILE A 150 -1.89 -20.23 7.21
C ILE A 150 -1.52 -21.20 8.35
N GLN A 151 -1.70 -22.52 8.15
CA GLN A 151 -1.33 -23.52 9.15
C GLN A 151 0.20 -23.59 9.39
N LYS A 152 1.04 -23.25 8.40
CA LYS A 152 2.51 -23.19 8.58
C LYS A 152 2.95 -22.14 9.61
N PHE A 153 2.12 -21.17 9.97
CA PHE A 153 2.43 -20.23 11.07
C PHE A 153 2.13 -20.81 12.47
N SER A 154 1.43 -21.93 12.58
CA SER A 154 1.06 -22.54 13.87
C SER A 154 2.25 -23.23 14.56
N LYS A 155 2.28 -23.17 15.90
CA LYS A 155 3.34 -23.70 16.77
C LYS A 155 3.78 -25.12 16.42
N GLU A 156 2.81 -26.00 16.15
CA GLU A 156 3.05 -27.42 15.82
C GLU A 156 3.65 -27.62 14.42
N SER A 157 3.44 -26.67 13.49
CA SER A 157 3.83 -26.78 12.08
C SER A 157 4.88 -25.75 11.63
N PHE A 158 5.35 -24.88 12.53
CA PHE A 158 6.24 -23.77 12.18
C PHE A 158 7.65 -24.24 11.83
N ASP A 159 7.99 -24.15 10.55
CA ASP A 159 9.33 -24.28 10.00
C ASP A 159 9.61 -23.08 9.09
N ILE A 160 10.65 -22.31 9.39
CA ILE A 160 10.85 -21.00 8.75
C ILE A 160 11.28 -21.14 7.28
N GLU A 161 12.09 -22.13 6.93
CA GLU A 161 12.53 -22.32 5.54
C GLU A 161 11.39 -22.84 4.65
N SER A 162 10.51 -23.69 5.20
CA SER A 162 9.25 -24.09 4.56
C SER A 162 8.28 -22.92 4.31
N VAL A 163 8.18 -21.99 5.27
CA VAL A 163 7.37 -20.77 5.12
C VAL A 163 7.97 -19.83 4.08
N VAL A 164 9.28 -19.58 4.10
CA VAL A 164 9.97 -18.71 3.14
C VAL A 164 9.92 -19.28 1.73
N SER A 165 10.16 -20.60 1.56
CA SER A 165 10.07 -21.26 0.27
C SER A 165 8.65 -21.18 -0.33
N ALA A 166 7.62 -21.31 0.51
CA ALA A 166 6.24 -21.12 0.08
C ALA A 166 5.90 -19.64 -0.21
N ALA A 167 6.53 -18.70 0.50
CA ALA A 167 6.34 -17.27 0.27
C ALA A 167 6.77 -16.84 -1.14
N GLU A 168 7.87 -17.38 -1.67
CA GLU A 168 8.28 -17.12 -3.07
C GLU A 168 7.18 -17.53 -4.06
N GLU A 169 6.66 -18.76 -3.96
CA GLU A 169 5.61 -19.25 -4.86
C GLU A 169 4.32 -18.43 -4.71
N LEU A 170 3.86 -18.18 -3.48
CA LEU A 170 2.65 -17.40 -3.20
C LEU A 170 2.75 -15.95 -3.69
N LYS A 171 3.93 -15.32 -3.58
CA LYS A 171 4.23 -13.97 -4.09
C LYS A 171 4.05 -13.91 -5.61
N TYR A 172 4.55 -14.89 -6.35
CA TYR A 172 4.35 -14.97 -7.80
C TYR A 172 2.90 -15.33 -8.18
N ILE A 173 2.28 -16.32 -7.55
CA ILE A 173 0.87 -16.70 -7.81
C ILE A 173 -0.08 -15.52 -7.51
N GLY A 174 0.12 -14.79 -6.41
CA GLY A 174 -0.65 -13.61 -6.06
C GLY A 174 -0.45 -12.45 -7.04
N GLY A 175 0.79 -12.26 -7.53
CA GLY A 175 1.09 -11.34 -8.63
C GLY A 175 0.33 -11.69 -9.92
N ILE A 176 0.39 -12.95 -10.34
CA ILE A 176 -0.28 -13.47 -11.54
C ILE A 176 -1.81 -13.38 -11.40
N ARG A 177 -2.40 -13.78 -10.27
CA ARG A 177 -3.84 -13.62 -10.00
C ARG A 177 -4.26 -12.14 -10.12
N ARG A 178 -3.46 -11.19 -9.62
CA ARG A 178 -3.73 -9.76 -9.73
C ARG A 178 -3.68 -9.25 -11.17
N ILE A 179 -2.68 -9.68 -11.96
CA ILE A 179 -2.56 -9.33 -13.39
C ILE A 179 -3.77 -9.87 -14.18
N ILE A 180 -4.15 -11.13 -13.97
CA ILE A 180 -5.34 -11.72 -14.59
C ILE A 180 -6.60 -10.94 -14.23
N ALA A 181 -6.76 -10.52 -12.97
CA ALA A 181 -7.91 -9.73 -12.54
C ALA A 181 -7.97 -8.34 -13.18
N SER A 182 -6.83 -7.67 -13.42
CA SER A 182 -6.80 -6.44 -14.23
C SER A 182 -7.11 -6.72 -15.70
N GLU A 183 -6.52 -7.74 -16.31
CA GLU A 183 -6.71 -8.08 -17.73
C GLU A 183 -8.14 -8.53 -18.08
N VAL A 184 -8.87 -9.13 -17.14
CA VAL A 184 -10.30 -9.44 -17.29
C VAL A 184 -11.17 -8.19 -17.18
N ARG A 185 -10.77 -7.19 -16.37
CA ARG A 185 -11.51 -5.93 -16.19
C ARG A 185 -11.28 -4.96 -17.34
N GLU A 186 -10.02 -4.78 -17.72
CA GLU A 186 -9.56 -3.83 -18.73
C GLU A 186 -8.36 -4.45 -19.48
N PRO A 187 -8.60 -5.16 -20.59
CA PRO A 187 -7.54 -5.82 -21.34
C PRO A 187 -6.49 -4.83 -21.85
N SER A 188 -5.23 -5.09 -21.53
CA SER A 188 -4.07 -4.34 -22.02
C SER A 188 -3.90 -4.53 -23.53
N GLU A 189 -3.14 -3.65 -24.17
CA GLU A 189 -2.89 -3.80 -25.60
C GLU A 189 -2.09 -5.08 -25.93
N GLU A 190 -1.14 -5.47 -25.07
CA GLU A 190 -0.38 -6.71 -25.24
C GLU A 190 -1.29 -7.94 -25.17
N TRP A 191 -2.22 -7.95 -24.22
CA TRP A 191 -3.19 -9.03 -24.06
C TRP A 191 -4.18 -9.11 -25.23
N VAL A 192 -4.69 -7.97 -25.71
CA VAL A 192 -5.51 -7.95 -26.94
C VAL A 192 -4.71 -8.42 -28.16
N ARG A 193 -3.46 -7.97 -28.30
CA ARG A 193 -2.55 -8.34 -29.39
C ARG A 193 -2.22 -9.84 -29.37
N PHE A 194 -2.12 -10.46 -28.19
CA PHE A 194 -1.96 -11.90 -28.02
C PHE A 194 -3.11 -12.71 -28.66
N PHE A 195 -4.36 -12.25 -28.50
CA PHE A 195 -5.51 -12.90 -29.14
C PHE A 195 -5.59 -12.58 -30.64
N VAL A 196 -5.48 -11.30 -31.02
CA VAL A 196 -5.57 -10.86 -32.43
C VAL A 196 -4.58 -11.62 -33.31
N ASN A 197 -3.31 -11.75 -32.89
CA ASN A 197 -2.27 -12.47 -33.65
C ASN A 197 -2.52 -13.99 -33.81
N ARG A 198 -3.59 -14.54 -33.20
CA ARG A 198 -4.00 -15.96 -33.31
C ARG A 198 -5.33 -16.19 -34.04
N ILE A 199 -6.12 -15.14 -34.25
CA ILE A 199 -7.49 -15.23 -34.79
C ILE A 199 -7.77 -14.28 -35.96
N TYR A 200 -6.84 -13.37 -36.26
CA TYR A 200 -6.96 -12.41 -37.36
C TYR A 200 -5.80 -12.60 -38.35
N GLU A 201 -6.13 -12.98 -39.58
CA GLU A 201 -5.15 -13.27 -40.65
C GLU A 201 -4.56 -12.00 -41.30
N GLY A 202 -5.09 -10.82 -40.98
CA GLY A 202 -4.64 -9.54 -41.49
C GLY A 202 -3.50 -8.91 -40.67
N ARG A 203 -3.03 -7.73 -41.11
CA ARG A 203 -1.98 -7.00 -40.40
C ARG A 203 -2.54 -6.39 -39.10
N THR A 204 -2.03 -6.83 -37.96
CA THR A 204 -2.33 -6.23 -36.65
C THR A 204 -1.90 -4.77 -36.61
N THR A 205 -2.87 -3.86 -36.69
CA THR A 205 -2.70 -2.40 -36.60
C THR A 205 -3.50 -1.87 -35.41
N GLN A 206 -3.22 -0.65 -34.96
CA GLN A 206 -3.92 -0.06 -33.81
C GLN A 206 -5.44 -0.12 -33.96
N ARG A 207 -5.96 0.23 -35.14
CA ARG A 207 -7.39 0.15 -35.47
C ARG A 207 -7.99 -1.25 -35.27
N ILE A 208 -7.23 -2.31 -35.52
CA ILE A 208 -7.67 -3.69 -35.26
C ILE A 208 -7.61 -3.99 -33.76
N LEU A 209 -6.56 -3.58 -33.05
CA LEU A 209 -6.45 -3.75 -31.60
C LEU A 209 -7.60 -3.03 -30.87
N ASP A 210 -7.94 -1.80 -31.27
CA ASP A 210 -9.04 -1.03 -30.70
C ASP A 210 -10.41 -1.65 -31.01
N GLN A 211 -10.59 -2.27 -32.18
CA GLN A 211 -11.79 -3.03 -32.54
C GLN A 211 -11.93 -4.34 -31.75
N PHE A 212 -10.81 -5.02 -31.46
CA PHE A 212 -10.82 -6.30 -30.74
C PHE A 212 -10.80 -6.16 -29.22
N ARG A 213 -10.32 -5.04 -28.65
CA ARG A 213 -10.33 -4.79 -27.19
C ARG A 213 -11.69 -5.02 -26.52
N PRO A 214 -12.84 -4.48 -27.00
CA PRO A 214 -14.14 -4.77 -26.41
C PRO A 214 -14.60 -6.23 -26.62
N LEU A 215 -14.14 -6.90 -27.69
CA LEU A 215 -14.46 -8.30 -27.95
C LEU A 215 -13.71 -9.23 -26.99
N VAL A 216 -12.43 -8.96 -26.74
CA VAL A 216 -11.59 -9.65 -25.74
C VAL A 216 -12.15 -9.45 -24.33
N ALA A 217 -12.48 -8.20 -23.96
CA ALA A 217 -13.11 -7.90 -22.66
C ALA A 217 -14.42 -8.68 -22.47
N LYS A 218 -15.29 -8.69 -23.49
CA LYS A 218 -16.54 -9.46 -23.46
C LYS A 218 -16.29 -10.97 -23.31
N ALA A 219 -15.41 -11.53 -24.11
CA ALA A 219 -15.11 -12.97 -24.09
C ALA A 219 -14.52 -13.44 -22.74
N LEU A 220 -13.62 -12.65 -22.14
CA LEU A 220 -13.05 -12.94 -20.82
C LEU A 220 -14.12 -12.92 -19.72
N ASN A 221 -15.00 -11.91 -19.71
CA ASN A 221 -16.07 -11.81 -18.71
C ASN A 221 -17.13 -12.90 -18.89
N GLN A 222 -17.47 -13.28 -20.14
CA GLN A 222 -18.34 -14.43 -20.40
C GLN A 222 -17.71 -15.72 -19.88
N TYR A 223 -16.45 -16.01 -20.23
CA TYR A 223 -15.76 -17.23 -19.78
C TYR A 223 -15.69 -17.34 -18.25
N VAL A 224 -15.37 -16.24 -17.54
CA VAL A 224 -15.36 -16.23 -16.06
C VAL A 224 -16.76 -16.45 -15.48
N GLY A 225 -17.79 -15.81 -16.05
CA GLY A 225 -19.18 -16.04 -15.66
C GLY A 225 -19.63 -17.49 -15.87
N ASP A 226 -19.27 -18.10 -17.00
CA ASP A 226 -19.59 -19.49 -17.34
C ASP A 226 -18.90 -20.48 -16.41
N GLN A 227 -17.66 -20.21 -15.97
CA GLN A 227 -16.98 -21.03 -14.95
C GLN A 227 -17.68 -20.96 -13.58
N VAL A 228 -18.15 -19.77 -13.17
CA VAL A 228 -18.93 -19.60 -11.92
C VAL A 228 -20.28 -20.31 -12.02
N ASN A 229 -21.01 -20.10 -13.12
CA ASN A 229 -22.31 -20.74 -13.37
C ASN A 229 -22.20 -22.27 -13.49
N SER A 230 -21.15 -22.78 -14.12
CA SER A 230 -20.87 -24.22 -14.21
C SER A 230 -20.65 -24.82 -12.81
N ARG A 231 -19.78 -24.21 -11.99
CA ARG A 231 -19.55 -24.66 -10.59
C ARG A 231 -20.82 -24.58 -9.75
N LEU A 232 -21.64 -23.53 -9.92
CA LEU A 232 -22.93 -23.40 -9.24
C LEU A 232 -23.90 -24.50 -9.65
N LYS A 233 -24.07 -24.78 -10.95
CA LYS A 233 -24.91 -25.90 -11.45
C LYS A 233 -24.44 -27.24 -10.91
N THR A 234 -23.13 -27.51 -10.94
CA THR A 234 -22.54 -28.73 -10.36
C THR A 234 -22.76 -28.86 -8.85
N ALA A 235 -22.91 -27.75 -8.12
CA ALA A 235 -23.14 -27.74 -6.67
C ALA A 235 -24.62 -27.71 -6.26
N LEU A 236 -25.53 -27.27 -7.13
CA LEU A 236 -26.96 -27.06 -6.84
C LEU A 236 -27.89 -28.08 -7.48
N GLY A 237 -27.45 -28.79 -8.52
CA GLY A 237 -28.32 -29.60 -9.38
C GLY A 237 -28.80 -28.81 -10.60
N ASP A 238 -29.40 -29.53 -11.56
CA ASP A 238 -29.44 -29.11 -12.98
C ASP A 238 -30.57 -28.11 -13.35
N ASP A 239 -31.22 -27.48 -12.35
CA ASP A 239 -32.41 -26.63 -12.50
C ASP A 239 -32.10 -25.11 -12.34
N ALA A 240 -31.05 -24.62 -13.01
CA ALA A 240 -30.73 -23.19 -13.06
C ALA A 240 -30.93 -22.59 -14.48
N PRO A 241 -31.87 -21.63 -14.67
CA PRO A 241 -32.21 -21.05 -15.98
C PRO A 241 -31.03 -20.37 -16.70
N ASP A 242 -31.06 -20.41 -18.03
CA ASP A 242 -30.08 -19.73 -18.89
C ASP A 242 -30.44 -18.24 -19.11
N PRO A 243 -29.56 -17.29 -18.75
CA PRO A 243 -29.81 -15.86 -18.95
C PRO A 243 -29.50 -15.35 -20.37
N ASN A 244 -28.87 -16.14 -21.26
CA ASN A 244 -28.47 -15.69 -22.61
C ASN A 244 -29.62 -15.67 -23.64
N ARG A 245 -30.85 -15.27 -23.23
CA ARG A 245 -31.98 -15.10 -24.14
C ARG A 245 -32.19 -13.61 -24.45
N SER A 246 -31.67 -13.20 -25.61
CA SER A 246 -31.54 -11.81 -26.08
C SER A 246 -32.84 -10.99 -26.08
N THR A 247 -32.73 -9.73 -25.64
CA THR A 247 -33.63 -8.62 -26.02
C THR A 247 -32.84 -7.36 -26.35
N GLU A 248 -33.48 -6.44 -27.07
CA GLU A 248 -32.83 -5.47 -27.97
C GLU A 248 -32.45 -4.13 -27.31
N LEU A 249 -31.81 -3.26 -28.10
CA LEU A 249 -31.36 -1.92 -27.68
C LEU A 249 -32.54 -1.00 -27.35
N THR A 250 -32.34 -0.10 -26.38
CA THR A 250 -32.98 1.24 -26.43
C THR A 250 -32.18 2.26 -25.63
N THR A 251 -31.90 3.42 -26.24
CA THR A 251 -31.15 4.54 -25.63
C THR A 251 -32.09 5.53 -24.95
N PRO A 252 -31.80 6.00 -23.72
CA PRO A 252 -32.39 7.22 -23.17
C PRO A 252 -31.55 8.47 -23.56
N PRO A 253 -32.18 9.61 -23.92
CA PRO A 253 -31.48 10.84 -24.30
C PRO A 253 -31.10 11.75 -23.12
N ARG A 254 -30.28 12.77 -23.41
CA ARG A 254 -29.73 13.77 -22.46
C ARG A 254 -30.49 15.11 -22.54
N ALA A 255 -31.01 15.57 -21.40
CA ALA A 255 -31.38 16.97 -21.10
C ALA A 255 -31.38 17.12 -19.56
N GLU A 256 -30.47 17.86 -18.93
CA GLU A 256 -30.40 19.33 -18.75
C GLU A 256 -30.94 19.79 -17.37
N ARG A 257 -30.37 20.88 -16.85
CA ARG A 257 -30.68 21.48 -15.53
C ARG A 257 -31.50 22.76 -15.70
N PRO A 258 -32.28 23.15 -14.67
CA PRO A 258 -32.33 24.55 -14.26
C PRO A 258 -31.90 24.75 -12.79
N VAL A 259 -31.80 26.02 -12.38
CA VAL A 259 -31.24 26.48 -11.10
C VAL A 259 -32.33 27.09 -10.21
N GLY A 260 -32.19 26.97 -8.88
CA GLY A 260 -32.94 27.72 -7.86
C GLY A 260 -31.99 28.19 -6.74
N GLN A 261 -32.29 29.34 -6.11
CA GLN A 261 -31.39 30.05 -5.16
C GLN A 261 -32.06 30.33 -3.78
N ALA A 262 -31.28 30.98 -2.89
CA ALA A 262 -31.55 31.45 -1.51
C ALA A 262 -31.31 30.38 -0.41
N ALA A 263 -30.46 30.56 0.62
CA ALA A 263 -30.22 31.67 1.58
C ALA A 263 -31.30 31.72 2.70
N VAL A 264 -31.04 31.99 4.00
CA VAL A 264 -29.88 32.49 4.80
C VAL A 264 -29.60 31.53 6.01
N ALA A 265 -28.84 31.74 7.11
CA ALA A 265 -28.12 32.88 7.75
C ALA A 265 -26.99 32.40 8.71
N ASP A 266 -26.29 33.32 9.38
CA ASP A 266 -25.24 33.10 10.41
C ASP A 266 -25.73 32.75 11.84
N ALA A 267 -24.88 32.08 12.63
CA ALA A 267 -24.42 32.48 13.99
C ALA A 267 -23.60 31.32 14.63
N ALA A 268 -22.28 31.36 14.78
CA ALA A 268 -21.42 32.24 15.60
C ALA A 268 -21.27 31.83 17.08
N ILE A 269 -20.09 31.31 17.43
CA ILE A 269 -19.49 31.28 18.79
C ILE A 269 -18.00 31.63 18.59
N GLY A 270 -17.38 32.40 19.49
CA GLY A 270 -15.97 32.78 19.39
C GLY A 270 -15.25 32.81 20.74
N ALA A 271 -13.92 32.81 20.70
CA ALA A 271 -13.03 33.05 21.84
C ALA A 271 -11.64 33.53 21.36
N ASP A 272 -11.16 34.63 21.93
CA ASP A 272 -9.78 35.14 21.85
C ASP A 272 -8.82 34.33 22.75
N VAL A 273 -7.48 34.30 22.62
CA VAL A 273 -6.50 34.68 21.58
C VAL A 273 -5.21 33.90 21.89
N ALA A 274 -4.51 33.40 20.87
CA ALA A 274 -3.08 33.08 20.91
C ALA A 274 -2.50 33.12 19.47
N ASP A 275 -1.22 33.44 19.31
CA ASP A 275 -0.52 33.49 18.00
C ASP A 275 0.45 32.30 17.87
N PRO A 276 0.17 31.29 17.00
CA PRO A 276 0.98 30.06 16.92
C PRO A 276 1.40 29.67 15.49
N ASP A 277 1.21 30.52 14.47
CA ASP A 277 1.04 30.09 13.07
C ASP A 277 2.36 29.81 12.29
N VAL A 278 3.09 28.79 12.75
CA VAL A 278 3.72 27.73 11.93
C VAL A 278 3.69 26.43 12.75
N VAL A 279 2.69 25.57 12.49
CA VAL A 279 2.62 24.22 13.09
C VAL A 279 2.90 23.20 12.00
N THR A 280 4.03 22.49 12.11
CA THR A 280 4.40 21.42 11.19
C THR A 280 3.31 20.35 11.18
N THR A 281 2.72 20.10 10.01
CA THR A 281 1.61 19.14 9.86
C THR A 281 2.10 17.71 9.69
N ASP A 282 1.25 16.74 10.02
CA ASP A 282 1.53 15.32 9.78
C ASP A 282 1.74 15.02 8.28
N GLU A 283 1.10 15.76 7.38
CA GLU A 283 1.28 15.61 5.92
C GLU A 283 2.67 16.09 5.47
N GLU A 284 3.21 17.15 6.08
CA GLU A 284 4.58 17.61 5.84
C GLU A 284 5.62 16.63 6.39
N LEU A 285 5.32 15.96 7.51
CA LEU A 285 6.14 14.87 8.05
C LEU A 285 6.03 13.57 7.23
N GLU A 286 4.87 13.23 6.66
CA GLU A 286 4.73 12.11 5.71
C GLU A 286 5.56 12.42 4.45
N GLY A 287 5.39 13.61 3.86
CA GLY A 287 6.17 14.07 2.73
C GLY A 287 7.68 14.12 2.99
N PHE A 288 8.11 14.53 4.19
CA PHE A 288 9.51 14.44 4.62
C PHE A 288 10.03 13.01 4.58
N ASN A 289 9.28 12.07 5.15
CA ASN A 289 9.71 10.67 5.24
C ASN A 289 9.71 9.98 3.87
N ILE A 290 8.80 10.33 2.97
CA ILE A 290 8.80 9.87 1.57
C ILE A 290 10.06 10.35 0.84
N VAL A 291 10.36 11.65 0.89
CA VAL A 291 11.56 12.22 0.25
C VAL A 291 12.84 11.63 0.85
N ARG A 292 12.87 11.43 2.17
CA ARG A 292 13.99 10.80 2.89
C ARG A 292 14.16 9.33 2.51
N ALA A 293 13.08 8.56 2.35
CA ALA A 293 13.14 7.17 1.88
C ALA A 293 13.71 7.06 0.45
N ILE A 294 13.32 7.98 -0.45
CA ILE A 294 13.91 8.08 -1.79
C ILE A 294 15.40 8.44 -1.70
N ALA A 295 15.75 9.45 -0.90
CA ALA A 295 17.13 9.94 -0.74
C ALA A 295 18.10 8.91 -0.14
N VAL A 296 17.62 7.97 0.69
CA VAL A 296 18.43 6.90 1.29
C VAL A 296 18.99 5.91 0.25
N SER A 297 18.49 5.91 -0.99
CA SER A 297 19.14 5.19 -2.09
C SER A 297 20.42 5.84 -2.63
N GLU A 298 20.77 7.05 -2.17
CA GLU A 298 21.95 7.82 -2.62
C GLU A 298 22.88 8.25 -1.46
N VAL A 299 22.33 8.60 -0.29
CA VAL A 299 23.07 9.16 0.86
C VAL A 299 22.49 8.71 2.21
N GLY A 300 23.28 8.77 3.28
CA GLY A 300 22.84 8.39 4.63
C GLY A 300 21.64 9.22 5.15
N PRO A 301 20.67 8.60 5.85
CA PRO A 301 19.42 9.25 6.28
C PRO A 301 19.63 10.43 7.24
N GLU A 302 20.73 10.45 7.97
CA GLU A 302 21.15 11.50 8.90
C GLU A 302 21.54 12.82 8.21
N ARG A 303 21.79 12.78 6.89
CA ARG A 303 22.12 13.95 6.07
C ARG A 303 20.88 14.65 5.47
N ILE A 304 19.69 14.07 5.66
CA ILE A 304 18.43 14.60 5.11
C ILE A 304 17.66 15.33 6.21
N HIS A 305 17.55 16.65 6.07
CA HIS A 305 16.93 17.52 7.07
C HIS A 305 15.75 18.28 6.48
N HIS A 306 14.75 18.58 7.30
CA HIS A 306 13.67 19.51 6.95
C HIS A 306 13.78 20.84 7.67
N ARG A 307 13.12 21.86 7.11
CA ARG A 307 12.85 23.15 7.75
C ARG A 307 11.45 23.61 7.34
N ASP A 308 10.61 23.89 8.33
CA ASP A 308 9.27 24.42 8.12
C ASP A 308 9.29 25.92 7.78
N GLY A 309 8.25 26.42 7.12
CA GLY A 309 8.10 27.81 6.73
C GLY A 309 6.78 28.11 6.03
N LYS A 310 6.22 29.30 6.29
CA LYS A 310 4.86 29.77 5.93
C LYS A 310 4.39 29.59 4.47
N THR A 311 5.25 29.22 3.53
CA THR A 311 4.95 29.07 2.09
C THR A 311 5.31 27.69 1.53
N TYR A 312 6.18 26.94 2.22
CA TYR A 312 6.59 25.59 1.86
C TYR A 312 7.38 24.93 2.97
N PHE A 313 7.23 23.61 3.06
CA PHE A 313 8.09 22.76 3.85
C PHE A 313 9.35 22.42 3.03
N ALA A 314 10.53 22.79 3.51
CA ALA A 314 11.79 22.67 2.79
C ALA A 314 12.57 21.43 3.20
N ILE A 315 13.12 20.67 2.24
CA ILE A 315 13.94 19.48 2.51
C ILE A 315 15.32 19.67 1.87
N LEU A 316 16.37 19.48 2.68
CA LEU A 316 17.74 19.92 2.41
C LEU A 316 18.74 18.79 2.68
N LEU A 317 19.81 18.74 1.87
CA LEU A 317 20.98 17.90 2.15
C LEU A 317 21.95 18.65 3.08
N ASP A 318 22.56 17.94 4.02
CA ASP A 318 23.56 18.45 4.99
C ASP A 318 23.08 19.67 5.81
N ASN A 319 21.76 19.77 6.03
CA ASN A 319 21.08 20.90 6.71
C ASN A 319 21.39 22.27 6.07
N ASN A 320 21.71 22.28 4.78
CA ASN A 320 22.31 23.43 4.10
C ASN A 320 21.31 24.10 3.15
N ASN A 321 21.00 25.38 3.40
CA ASN A 321 20.12 26.18 2.52
C ASN A 321 20.65 26.32 1.07
N ARG A 322 21.93 25.99 0.80
CA ARG A 322 22.51 25.94 -0.56
C ARG A 322 22.40 24.57 -1.23
N LYS A 323 21.92 23.54 -0.53
CA LYS A 323 21.64 22.19 -1.06
C LYS A 323 20.14 21.80 -0.91
N PRO A 324 19.17 22.56 -1.45
CA PRO A 324 17.77 22.14 -1.44
C PRO A 324 17.57 20.88 -2.31
N ILE A 325 16.88 19.88 -1.77
CA ILE A 325 16.51 18.66 -2.49
C ILE A 325 15.15 18.88 -3.18
N ILE A 326 14.17 19.33 -2.39
CA ILE A 326 12.78 19.55 -2.81
C ILE A 326 12.07 20.49 -1.81
N ARG A 327 11.02 21.17 -2.27
CA ARG A 327 10.05 21.91 -1.43
C ARG A 327 8.65 21.33 -1.60
N LEU A 328 7.91 21.19 -0.51
CA LEU A 328 6.52 20.73 -0.51
C LEU A 328 5.59 21.93 -0.31
N HIS A 329 4.61 22.09 -1.21
CA HIS A 329 3.62 23.16 -1.16
C HIS A 329 2.23 22.56 -0.92
N LEU A 330 1.98 22.16 0.33
CA LEU A 330 0.81 21.37 0.73
C LEU A 330 -0.37 22.22 1.20
N ASN A 331 -0.15 23.50 1.51
CA ASN A 331 -1.17 24.44 2.01
C ASN A 331 -2.26 24.84 0.99
N GLY A 332 -2.24 24.27 -0.23
CA GLY A 332 -3.21 24.53 -1.29
C GLY A 332 -4.48 23.69 -1.13
N LYS A 333 -5.63 24.34 -0.92
CA LYS A 333 -6.95 23.67 -0.74
C LYS A 333 -7.48 22.94 -1.99
N SER A 334 -6.91 23.17 -3.17
CA SER A 334 -7.39 22.62 -4.45
C SER A 334 -6.29 22.14 -5.40
N VAL A 335 -5.05 22.59 -5.22
CA VAL A 335 -3.87 22.12 -5.94
C VAL A 335 -2.70 22.11 -4.96
N LYS A 336 -2.10 20.94 -4.75
CA LYS A 336 -0.83 20.77 -4.04
C LYS A 336 0.26 20.55 -5.07
N PHE A 337 1.49 20.92 -4.76
CA PHE A 337 2.63 20.71 -5.66
C PHE A 337 3.95 20.56 -4.91
N VAL A 338 4.94 20.03 -5.59
CA VAL A 338 6.33 20.00 -5.12
C VAL A 338 7.23 20.74 -6.11
N THR A 339 8.35 21.26 -5.61
CA THR A 339 9.37 21.94 -6.42
C THR A 339 10.71 21.20 -6.26
N THR A 340 11.17 20.54 -7.32
CA THR A 340 12.48 19.83 -7.38
C THR A 340 13.53 20.72 -8.04
N PHE A 341 14.84 20.47 -7.83
CA PHE A 341 15.92 21.41 -8.22
C PHE A 341 16.88 20.89 -9.30
N GLU A 342 16.52 19.83 -10.03
CA GLU A 342 17.38 19.14 -11.00
C GLU A 342 17.89 20.02 -12.15
N ALA A 343 17.14 21.08 -12.47
CA ALA A 343 17.39 22.04 -13.53
C ALA A 343 18.02 23.37 -13.04
N GLY A 344 18.38 23.47 -11.75
CA GLY A 344 18.99 24.66 -11.16
C GLY A 344 18.14 25.33 -10.08
N LYS A 345 18.46 26.59 -9.74
CA LYS A 345 17.95 27.28 -8.55
C LYS A 345 16.48 27.72 -8.59
N GLU A 346 15.94 27.92 -9.79
CA GLU A 346 14.51 28.26 -9.98
C GLU A 346 13.61 27.12 -9.47
N GLY A 347 13.96 25.89 -9.85
CA GLY A 347 13.24 24.67 -9.52
C GLY A 347 12.06 24.37 -10.46
N THR A 348 11.79 23.08 -10.65
CA THR A 348 10.70 22.56 -11.48
C THR A 348 9.47 22.28 -10.61
N ARG A 349 8.36 23.00 -10.85
CA ARG A 349 7.06 22.71 -10.21
C ARG A 349 6.43 21.43 -10.79
N ARG A 350 5.88 20.59 -9.90
CA ARG A 350 5.24 19.31 -10.22
C ARG A 350 3.98 19.15 -9.35
N ASP A 351 2.81 19.17 -9.96
CA ASP A 351 1.53 19.09 -9.25
C ASP A 351 1.28 17.68 -8.71
N ILE A 352 0.67 17.59 -7.53
CA ILE A 352 0.35 16.34 -6.82
C ILE A 352 -1.07 16.40 -6.23
N ALA A 353 -1.73 15.25 -6.12
CA ALA A 353 -2.96 15.08 -5.36
C ALA A 353 -2.68 14.72 -3.89
N SER A 354 -1.58 14.00 -3.63
CA SER A 354 -1.12 13.59 -2.30
C SER A 354 0.41 13.53 -2.23
N VAL A 355 0.98 13.53 -1.02
CA VAL A 355 2.44 13.37 -0.83
C VAL A 355 2.97 12.02 -1.34
N VAL A 356 2.14 10.99 -1.52
CA VAL A 356 2.52 9.71 -2.11
C VAL A 356 2.95 9.87 -3.58
N ASP A 357 2.37 10.83 -4.31
CA ASP A 357 2.65 11.05 -5.73
C ASP A 357 4.11 11.47 -5.99
N ILE A 358 4.83 11.92 -4.95
CA ILE A 358 6.27 12.23 -4.99
C ILE A 358 7.09 11.03 -5.51
N TYR A 359 6.69 9.79 -5.19
CA TYR A 359 7.33 8.58 -5.73
C TYR A 359 7.22 8.50 -7.27
N THR A 360 6.11 8.95 -7.84
CA THR A 360 5.83 8.89 -9.28
C THR A 360 6.36 10.13 -10.03
N VAL A 361 6.22 11.33 -9.46
CA VAL A 361 6.51 12.59 -10.17
C VAL A 361 7.90 13.17 -9.88
N ALA A 362 8.54 12.78 -8.77
CA ALA A 362 9.75 13.45 -8.26
C ALA A 362 10.91 12.52 -7.87
N ALA A 363 10.73 11.19 -7.77
CA ALA A 363 11.75 10.30 -7.21
C ALA A 363 13.11 10.34 -7.94
N GLU A 364 13.13 10.23 -9.27
CA GLU A 364 14.39 10.33 -10.03
C GLU A 364 15.00 11.74 -9.97
N HIS A 365 14.19 12.78 -9.86
CA HIS A 365 14.68 14.16 -9.72
C HIS A 365 15.31 14.41 -8.34
N ILE A 366 14.75 13.82 -7.27
CA ILE A 366 15.36 13.80 -5.93
C ILE A 366 16.74 13.11 -5.99
N ARG A 367 16.82 11.92 -6.61
CA ARG A 367 18.09 11.19 -6.80
C ARG A 367 19.10 12.01 -7.61
N GLN A 368 18.67 12.58 -8.73
CA GLN A 368 19.50 13.41 -9.62
C GLN A 368 20.09 14.63 -8.88
N VAL A 369 19.28 15.34 -8.09
CA VAL A 369 19.73 16.50 -7.29
C VAL A 369 20.77 16.09 -6.23
N ILE A 370 20.57 14.95 -5.57
CA ILE A 370 21.53 14.44 -4.58
C ILE A 370 22.86 14.05 -5.27
N ARG A 371 22.79 13.32 -6.40
CA ARG A 371 23.98 12.97 -7.20
C ARG A 371 24.76 14.21 -7.70
N GLN A 372 24.07 15.30 -8.06
CA GLN A 372 24.70 16.59 -8.39
C GLN A 372 25.48 17.16 -7.19
N TYR A 373 24.91 17.13 -5.98
CA TYR A 373 25.59 17.61 -4.78
C TYR A 373 26.78 16.75 -4.32
N GLU A 374 26.69 15.43 -4.48
CA GLU A 374 27.77 14.50 -4.09
C GLU A 374 28.93 14.51 -5.10
N SER A 375 28.66 14.80 -6.38
CA SER A 375 29.70 15.05 -7.39
C SER A 375 30.35 16.44 -7.30
N GLY A 376 30.05 17.22 -6.25
CA GLY A 376 30.60 18.56 -6.01
C GLY A 376 29.98 19.67 -6.87
N GLY A 377 28.94 19.35 -7.65
CA GLY A 377 28.21 20.32 -8.45
C GLY A 377 27.37 21.25 -7.57
N ALA A 378 27.68 22.55 -7.59
CA ALA A 378 26.68 23.56 -7.24
C ALA A 378 25.59 23.57 -8.33
N LEU A 379 24.32 23.75 -7.95
CA LEU A 379 23.18 23.87 -8.88
C LEU A 379 23.55 24.78 -10.05
N ALA A 380 23.58 24.21 -11.25
CA ALA A 380 23.93 24.92 -12.47
C ALA A 380 22.99 26.12 -12.66
N ALA A 381 23.55 27.23 -13.15
CA ALA A 381 22.72 28.26 -13.75
C ALA A 381 22.12 27.69 -15.04
N PRO A 382 20.91 28.13 -15.44
CA PRO A 382 20.42 27.85 -16.79
C PRO A 382 21.44 28.38 -17.81
N PRO A 383 21.51 27.81 -19.03
CA PRO A 383 22.19 28.49 -20.12
C PRO A 383 21.58 29.88 -20.27
N GLN A 384 22.42 30.92 -20.32
CA GLN A 384 21.93 32.23 -20.72
C GLN A 384 21.45 32.10 -22.16
N GLU A 385 20.24 32.55 -22.45
CA GLU A 385 19.84 32.79 -23.83
C GLU A 385 20.79 33.86 -24.36
N ASP A 386 21.65 33.51 -25.32
CA ASP A 386 22.54 34.47 -25.97
C ASP A 386 21.66 35.57 -26.59
N GLU A 387 21.79 36.79 -26.06
CA GLU A 387 21.03 37.95 -26.52
C GLU A 387 21.50 38.32 -27.93
N VAL A 388 20.86 37.72 -28.95
CA VAL A 388 21.22 37.89 -30.37
C VAL A 388 21.15 39.38 -30.71
N GLY A 389 22.35 39.96 -30.85
CA GLY A 389 22.55 41.39 -30.65
C GLY A 389 21.79 42.29 -31.61
N ARG A 390 21.05 43.25 -31.05
CA ARG A 390 20.56 44.42 -31.79
C ARG A 390 21.70 45.40 -32.07
N SER A 391 22.43 45.22 -33.17
CA SER A 391 23.30 46.27 -33.71
C SER A 391 23.53 46.18 -35.23
N ALA A 392 22.48 46.48 -36.02
CA ALA A 392 22.56 47.01 -37.38
C ALA A 392 21.27 47.79 -37.69
#